data_AF-A0A7C5J4L4-F1
#
_entry.id   AF-A0A7C5J4L4-F1
#
_cell.length_a   1.000
_cell.length_b   1.000
_cell.length_c   1.000
_cell.angle_alpha   90.00
_cell.angle_beta   90.00
_cell.angle_gamma   90.00
#
_symmetry.space_group_name_H-M   'P 1'
#
loop_
_entity.id
_entity.type
_entity.pdbx_description
1 polymer ?
#
loop_
_entity_poly.entity_id
_entity_poly.type
_entity_poly.pdbx_seq_one_letter_code
_entity_poly.pdbx_strand_id
1 'polypeptide(L)'
;MTFDSFELAVIELASRGVRLTVTNVAANLHVAPAKAEEWLDQMAREGRLDLELDEVVGLVFYRVRGLTPPPRDIVVPSARPTPPALPREPRGQKSTALAAALGLLLPGAGLVYAAPVSAAAVVGLFTLVAVKMLAAFPLLGPLLSSIGLGLCALASGVLGLLYARQYNRHGRRTHLAPSTRRALIQQAATTFAHRP
;
A
#
# COMPACT_ATOMS: atom_id res chain seq x y z
N MET A 1 -19.87 -25.86 12.02
CA MET A 1 -18.65 -25.85 12.86
C MET A 1 -18.98 -25.07 14.12
N THR A 2 -18.69 -25.63 15.30
CA THR A 2 -18.83 -24.95 16.60
C THR A 2 -17.52 -24.21 16.94
N PHE A 3 -17.57 -23.26 17.86
CA PHE A 3 -16.37 -22.51 18.29
C PHE A 3 -15.28 -23.44 18.84
N ASP A 4 -15.63 -24.39 19.70
CA ASP A 4 -14.66 -25.35 20.27
C ASP A 4 -13.95 -26.19 19.20
N SER A 5 -14.69 -26.64 18.19
CA SER A 5 -14.12 -27.38 17.06
C SER A 5 -13.22 -26.51 16.19
N PHE A 6 -13.54 -25.22 16.07
CA PHE A 6 -12.72 -24.25 15.35
C PHE A 6 -11.42 -23.98 16.09
N GLU A 7 -11.50 -23.81 17.41
CA GLU A 7 -10.34 -23.56 18.27
C GLU A 7 -9.29 -24.65 18.15
N LEU A 8 -9.71 -25.92 18.30
CA LEU A 8 -8.83 -27.08 18.15
C LEU A 8 -8.19 -27.13 16.75
N ALA A 9 -8.96 -26.85 15.70
CA ALA A 9 -8.48 -26.87 14.33
C ALA A 9 -7.48 -25.74 14.03
N VAL A 10 -7.65 -24.56 14.64
CA VAL A 10 -6.69 -23.45 14.56
C VAL A 10 -5.38 -23.80 15.25
N ILE A 11 -5.45 -24.40 16.44
CA ILE A 11 -4.27 -24.88 17.18
C ILE A 11 -3.52 -25.95 16.37
N GLU A 12 -4.23 -26.88 15.76
CA GLU A 12 -3.65 -27.89 14.86
C GLU A 12 -3.04 -27.29 13.59
N LEU A 13 -3.61 -26.20 13.05
CA LEU A 13 -3.00 -25.46 11.95
C LEU A 13 -1.67 -24.84 12.37
N ALA A 14 -1.65 -24.23 13.56
CA ALA A 14 -0.46 -23.59 14.10
C ALA A 14 0.65 -24.60 14.42
N SER A 15 0.31 -25.78 14.95
CA SER A 15 1.29 -26.84 15.24
C SER A 15 1.95 -27.39 13.97
N ARG A 16 1.26 -27.33 12.83
CA ARG A 16 1.80 -27.64 11.49
C ARG A 16 2.69 -26.53 10.92
N GLY A 17 2.89 -25.43 11.65
CA GLY A 17 3.69 -24.29 11.20
C GLY A 17 2.96 -23.38 10.19
N VAL A 18 1.65 -23.53 10.02
CA VAL A 18 0.87 -22.65 9.15
C VAL A 18 0.68 -21.29 9.83
N ARG A 19 0.98 -20.20 9.12
CA ARG A 19 0.72 -18.85 9.63
C ARG A 19 -0.79 -18.62 9.77
N LEU A 20 -1.25 -18.27 10.97
CA LEU A 20 -2.67 -18.00 11.23
C LEU A 20 -3.03 -16.59 10.76
N THR A 21 -3.36 -16.47 9.48
CA THR A 21 -4.05 -15.30 8.93
C THR A 21 -5.52 -15.67 8.69
N VAL A 22 -6.41 -14.67 8.70
CA VAL A 22 -7.84 -14.88 8.41
C VAL A 22 -8.02 -15.66 7.10
N THR A 23 -7.26 -15.31 6.06
CA THR A 23 -7.29 -15.97 4.75
C THR A 23 -6.87 -17.44 4.84
N ASN A 24 -5.76 -17.74 5.53
CA ASN A 24 -5.27 -19.11 5.65
C ASN A 24 -6.23 -19.97 6.46
N VAL A 25 -6.75 -19.45 7.55
CA VAL A 25 -7.70 -20.17 8.41
C VAL A 25 -9.01 -20.42 7.68
N ALA A 26 -9.56 -19.41 7.01
CA ALA A 26 -10.77 -19.54 6.19
C ALA A 26 -10.60 -20.59 5.07
N ALA A 27 -9.45 -20.56 4.38
CA ALA A 27 -9.15 -21.50 3.30
C ALA A 27 -8.97 -22.94 3.78
N ASN A 28 -8.25 -23.15 4.90
CA ASN A 28 -8.00 -24.51 5.40
C ASN A 28 -9.21 -25.13 6.09
N LEU A 29 -9.99 -24.33 6.83
CA LEU A 29 -11.14 -24.82 7.60
C LEU A 29 -12.46 -24.74 6.83
N HIS A 30 -12.44 -24.20 5.60
CA HIS A 30 -13.62 -24.00 4.76
C HIS A 30 -14.71 -23.17 5.48
N VAL A 31 -14.29 -22.16 6.24
CA VAL A 31 -15.17 -21.24 6.97
C VAL A 31 -15.21 -19.90 6.25
N ALA A 32 -16.36 -19.22 6.25
CA ALA A 32 -16.47 -17.88 5.69
C ALA A 32 -15.47 -16.91 6.35
N PRO A 33 -14.77 -16.05 5.60
CA PRO A 33 -13.71 -15.18 6.13
C PRO A 33 -14.15 -14.31 7.31
N ALA A 34 -15.33 -13.70 7.22
CA ALA A 34 -15.87 -12.85 8.28
C ALA A 34 -16.07 -13.62 9.60
N LYS A 35 -16.50 -14.89 9.51
CA LYS A 35 -16.70 -15.74 10.68
C LYS A 35 -15.37 -16.24 11.26
N ALA A 36 -14.40 -16.52 10.40
CA ALA A 36 -13.05 -16.87 10.84
C ALA A 36 -12.38 -15.71 11.57
N GLU A 37 -12.54 -14.47 11.08
CA GLU A 37 -12.08 -13.25 11.75
C GLU A 37 -12.73 -13.07 13.12
N GLU A 38 -14.07 -13.16 13.20
CA GLU A 38 -14.82 -13.06 14.46
C GLU A 38 -14.32 -14.06 15.51
N TRP A 39 -14.13 -15.33 15.12
CA TRP A 39 -13.67 -16.37 16.03
C TRP A 39 -12.19 -16.22 16.40
N LEU A 40 -11.32 -15.79 15.49
CA LEU A 40 -9.91 -15.50 15.81
C LEU A 40 -9.80 -14.32 16.79
N ASP A 41 -10.60 -13.27 16.59
CA ASP A 41 -10.67 -12.12 17.50
C ASP A 41 -11.25 -12.51 18.87
N GLN A 42 -12.21 -13.43 18.90
CA GLN A 42 -12.69 -14.01 20.16
C GLN A 42 -11.56 -14.77 20.88
N MET A 43 -10.84 -15.66 20.19
CA MET A 43 -9.69 -16.38 20.77
C MET A 43 -8.58 -15.43 21.26
N ALA A 44 -8.35 -14.32 20.55
CA ALA A 44 -7.40 -13.29 20.96
C ALA A 44 -7.87 -12.55 22.23
N ARG A 45 -9.16 -12.20 22.31
CA ARG A 45 -9.76 -11.59 23.53
C ARG A 45 -9.71 -12.52 24.74
N GLU A 46 -9.87 -13.82 24.53
CA GLU A 46 -9.73 -14.85 25.56
C GLU A 46 -8.26 -15.11 25.95
N GLY A 47 -7.29 -14.47 25.28
CA GLY A 47 -5.86 -14.60 25.58
C GLY A 47 -5.23 -15.91 25.11
N ARG A 48 -5.89 -16.65 24.21
CA ARG A 48 -5.36 -17.87 23.58
C ARG A 48 -4.45 -17.57 22.40
N LEU A 49 -4.69 -16.44 21.72
CA LEU A 49 -3.89 -15.97 20.59
C LEU A 49 -3.28 -14.59 20.91
N ASP A 50 -2.03 -14.40 20.54
CA ASP A 50 -1.36 -13.10 20.50
C ASP A 50 -1.50 -12.51 19.09
N LEU A 51 -1.82 -11.22 18.98
CA LEU A 51 -1.96 -10.52 17.71
C LEU A 51 -0.65 -9.80 17.38
N GLU A 52 -0.02 -10.17 16.28
CA GLU A 52 1.20 -9.55 15.77
C GLU A 52 0.93 -8.88 14.41
N LEU A 53 1.47 -7.68 14.20
CA LEU A 53 1.37 -6.94 12.95
C LEU A 53 2.71 -6.98 12.22
N ASP A 54 2.74 -7.56 11.02
CA ASP A 54 3.92 -7.50 10.16
C ASP A 54 3.95 -6.10 9.54
N GLU A 55 4.76 -5.18 10.07
CA GLU A 55 4.89 -3.82 9.52
C GLU A 55 5.46 -3.83 8.09
N VAL A 56 6.19 -4.89 7.73
CA VAL A 56 6.77 -5.02 6.39
C VAL A 56 5.67 -5.39 5.40
N VAL A 57 4.73 -6.26 5.74
CA VAL A 57 3.69 -6.68 4.78
C VAL A 57 2.35 -5.93 4.99
N GLY A 58 2.16 -5.31 6.16
CA GLY A 58 0.91 -4.71 6.58
C GLY A 58 -0.18 -5.77 6.87
N LEU A 59 0.22 -6.99 7.22
CA LEU A 59 -0.70 -8.09 7.50
C LEU A 59 -0.72 -8.39 8.99
N VAL A 60 -1.93 -8.54 9.53
CA VAL A 60 -2.16 -9.03 10.89
C VAL A 60 -2.08 -10.56 10.86
N PHE A 61 -1.34 -11.13 11.80
CA PHE A 61 -1.29 -12.56 12.00
C PHE A 61 -1.48 -12.88 13.48
N TYR A 62 -2.17 -13.99 13.73
CA TYR A 62 -2.44 -14.50 15.07
C TYR A 62 -1.39 -15.55 15.42
N ARG A 63 -0.97 -15.60 16.68
CA ARG A 63 0.03 -16.54 17.16
C ARG A 63 -0.50 -17.29 18.36
N VAL A 64 -0.47 -18.62 18.34
CA VAL A 64 -0.95 -19.41 19.46
C VAL A 64 0.03 -19.26 20.63
N ARG A 65 -0.49 -18.82 21.77
CA ARG A 65 0.30 -18.64 22.98
C ARG A 65 0.82 -19.99 23.47
N GLY A 66 2.11 -20.08 23.75
CA GLY A 66 2.76 -21.33 24.18
C GLY A 66 3.20 -22.28 23.05
N LEU A 67 2.76 -22.07 21.80
CA LEU A 67 3.32 -22.78 20.63
C LEU A 67 4.43 -21.98 19.92
N THR A 68 4.70 -20.77 20.40
CA THR A 68 5.89 -20.00 20.03
C THR A 68 7.12 -20.85 20.33
N PRO A 69 7.84 -21.38 19.31
CA PRO A 69 9.19 -21.88 19.59
C PRO A 69 9.92 -20.71 20.26
N PRO A 70 10.63 -20.95 21.40
CA PRO A 70 11.40 -19.90 22.03
C PRO A 70 12.15 -19.19 20.92
N PRO A 71 12.18 -17.84 20.90
CA PRO A 71 12.96 -17.13 19.90
C PRO A 71 14.29 -17.85 19.90
N ARG A 72 14.56 -18.59 18.81
CA ARG A 72 15.89 -19.13 18.62
C ARG A 72 16.65 -17.83 18.62
N ASP A 73 17.39 -17.57 19.69
CA ASP A 73 18.57 -16.76 19.60
C ASP A 73 19.25 -17.36 18.39
N ILE A 74 19.04 -16.71 17.26
CA ILE A 74 19.85 -16.92 16.10
C ILE A 74 21.17 -16.43 16.68
N VAL A 75 21.92 -17.36 17.28
CA VAL A 75 23.35 -17.34 17.28
C VAL A 75 23.62 -17.24 15.80
N VAL A 76 23.64 -16.01 15.29
CA VAL A 76 24.13 -15.68 13.97
C VAL A 76 25.51 -16.30 14.03
N PRO A 77 25.75 -17.43 13.33
CA PRO A 77 27.07 -18.00 13.35
C PRO A 77 27.96 -16.90 12.78
N SER A 78 28.79 -16.30 13.63
CA SER A 78 29.74 -15.29 13.23
C SER A 78 30.44 -15.82 11.99
N ALA A 79 30.18 -15.15 10.87
CA ALA A 79 30.86 -15.30 9.60
C ALA A 79 31.08 -16.76 9.14
N ARG A 80 30.05 -17.37 8.52
CA ARG A 80 30.37 -18.04 7.25
C ARG A 80 30.70 -16.93 6.26
N PRO A 81 31.85 -16.98 5.56
CA PRO A 81 32.14 -16.01 4.50
C PRO A 81 30.97 -16.03 3.54
N THR A 82 30.28 -14.89 3.48
CA THR A 82 29.17 -14.65 2.58
C THR A 82 29.65 -15.04 1.18
N PRO A 83 29.01 -16.03 0.51
CA PRO A 83 29.24 -16.24 -0.92
C PRO A 83 29.11 -14.87 -1.59
N PRO A 84 30.02 -14.48 -2.49
CA PRO A 84 29.96 -13.18 -3.15
C PRO A 84 28.54 -12.98 -3.64
N ALA A 85 27.90 -11.93 -3.13
CA ALA A 85 26.53 -11.63 -3.47
C ALA A 85 26.44 -11.58 -4.99
N LEU A 86 25.85 -12.61 -5.59
CA LEU A 86 25.50 -12.57 -7.00
C LEU A 86 24.74 -11.27 -7.19
N PRO A 87 25.11 -10.42 -8.18
CA PRO A 87 24.41 -9.19 -8.45
C PRO A 87 22.92 -9.52 -8.55
N ARG A 88 22.15 -9.16 -7.52
CA ARG A 88 20.69 -9.24 -7.60
C ARG A 88 20.34 -8.26 -8.69
N GLU A 89 19.98 -8.78 -9.85
CA GLU A 89 19.48 -7.93 -10.93
C GLU A 89 18.39 -7.04 -10.33
N PRO A 90 18.52 -5.70 -10.44
CA PRO A 90 17.55 -4.77 -9.92
C PRO A 90 16.25 -4.92 -10.72
N ARG A 91 15.38 -5.83 -10.27
CA ARG A 91 14.06 -6.03 -10.84
C ARG A 91 13.28 -4.71 -10.78
N GLY A 92 13.22 -4.03 -11.91
CA GLY A 92 12.32 -2.91 -12.16
C GLY A 92 12.70 -1.58 -11.50
N GLN A 93 13.97 -1.18 -11.51
CA GLN A 93 14.30 0.23 -11.31
C GLN A 93 13.73 1.04 -12.48
N LYS A 94 12.60 1.70 -12.26
CA LYS A 94 12.03 2.63 -13.22
C LYS A 94 13.00 3.81 -13.37
N SER A 95 13.47 4.04 -14.60
CA SER A 95 14.44 5.11 -14.88
C SER A 95 13.82 6.48 -14.57
N THR A 96 14.38 7.16 -13.57
CA THR A 96 13.99 8.51 -13.14
C THR A 96 14.23 9.54 -14.23
N ALA A 97 15.27 9.33 -15.03
CA ALA A 97 15.59 10.15 -16.20
C ALA A 97 14.47 10.11 -17.24
N LEU A 98 13.86 8.94 -17.46
CA LEU A 98 12.76 8.78 -18.41
C LEU A 98 11.47 9.48 -17.91
N ALA A 99 11.20 9.43 -16.61
CA ALA A 99 10.07 10.17 -16.02
C ALA A 99 10.25 11.70 -16.14
N ALA A 100 11.47 12.20 -15.96
CA ALA A 100 11.79 13.62 -16.13
C ALA A 100 11.69 14.04 -17.61
N ALA A 101 12.22 13.24 -18.53
CA ALA A 101 12.15 13.51 -19.97
C ALA A 101 10.70 13.55 -20.48
N LEU A 102 9.85 12.61 -20.05
CA LEU A 102 8.42 12.60 -20.39
C LEU A 102 7.65 13.78 -19.81
N GLY A 103 8.00 14.24 -18.61
CA GLY A 103 7.40 15.43 -18.00
C GLY A 103 7.75 16.72 -18.73
N LEU A 104 8.96 16.78 -19.31
CA LEU A 104 9.44 17.95 -20.06
C LEU A 104 8.87 18.00 -21.48
N LEU A 105 8.75 16.85 -22.15
CA LEU A 105 8.33 16.77 -23.55
C LEU A 105 6.83 16.98 -23.74
N LEU A 106 6.02 16.48 -22.80
CA LEU A 106 4.57 16.50 -22.84
C LEU A 106 4.06 16.94 -21.46
N PRO A 107 3.67 18.22 -21.28
CA PRO A 107 3.16 18.68 -20.00
C PRO A 107 1.98 17.79 -19.55
N GLY A 108 2.16 17.12 -18.40
CA GLY A 108 1.19 16.16 -17.84
C GLY A 108 1.50 14.67 -18.08
N ALA A 109 2.23 14.28 -19.13
CA ALA A 109 2.48 12.86 -19.44
C ALA A 109 3.47 12.20 -18.46
N GLY A 110 4.46 12.95 -17.95
CA GLY A 110 5.41 12.46 -16.94
C GLY A 110 4.75 12.02 -15.64
N LEU A 111 3.61 12.62 -15.27
CA LEU A 111 2.85 12.24 -14.08
C LEU A 111 2.12 10.90 -14.27
N VAL A 112 1.64 10.59 -15.47
CA VAL A 112 0.93 9.32 -15.77
C VAL A 112 1.86 8.11 -15.61
N TYR A 113 3.16 8.28 -15.89
CA TYR A 113 4.13 7.19 -15.77
C TYR A 113 4.55 6.89 -14.32
N ALA A 114 4.53 7.91 -13.45
CA ALA A 114 5.06 7.82 -12.09
C ALA A 114 3.99 7.75 -11.00
N ALA A 115 2.84 8.41 -11.18
CA ALA A 115 1.81 8.59 -10.16
C ALA A 115 0.60 7.64 -10.36
N PRO A 116 -0.21 7.39 -9.32
CA PRO A 116 -1.49 6.70 -9.46
C PRO A 116 -2.40 7.44 -10.45
N VAL A 117 -3.09 6.66 -11.30
CA VAL A 117 -3.86 7.15 -12.46
C VAL A 117 -4.87 8.24 -12.09
N SER A 118 -5.42 8.17 -10.87
CA SER A 118 -6.34 9.17 -10.32
C SER A 118 -5.69 10.54 -10.12
N ALA A 119 -4.47 10.59 -9.55
CA ALA A 119 -3.76 11.84 -9.34
C ALA A 119 -3.36 12.48 -10.68
N ALA A 120 -2.90 11.67 -11.64
CA ALA A 120 -2.56 12.15 -12.98
C ALA A 120 -3.80 12.72 -13.70
N ALA A 121 -4.96 12.07 -13.58
CA ALA A 121 -6.20 12.55 -14.18
C ALA A 121 -6.66 13.91 -13.60
N VAL A 122 -6.60 14.08 -12.28
CA VAL A 122 -7.01 15.34 -11.62
C VAL A 122 -6.09 16.50 -12.03
N VAL A 123 -4.77 16.29 -12.00
CA VAL A 123 -3.79 17.34 -12.36
C VAL A 123 -3.91 17.69 -13.85
N GLY A 124 -4.06 16.68 -14.71
CA GLY A 124 -4.24 16.89 -16.16
C GLY A 124 -5.50 17.69 -16.46
N LEU A 125 -6.64 17.35 -15.84
CA LEU A 125 -7.89 18.09 -16.01
C LEU A 125 -7.75 19.54 -15.55
N PHE A 126 -7.14 19.78 -14.39
CA PHE A 126 -6.92 21.13 -13.87
C PHE A 126 -6.06 21.98 -14.81
N THR A 127 -5.00 21.40 -15.35
CA THR A 127 -4.08 22.10 -16.27
C THR A 127 -4.77 22.46 -17.57
N LEU A 128 -5.58 21.55 -18.12
CA LEU A 128 -6.35 21.78 -19.35
C LEU A 128 -7.38 22.90 -19.16
N VAL A 129 -8.10 22.92 -18.04
CA VAL A 129 -9.05 23.99 -17.69
C VAL A 129 -8.31 25.33 -17.53
N ALA A 130 -7.19 25.35 -16.82
CA ALA A 130 -6.41 26.57 -16.61
C ALA A 130 -5.89 27.16 -17.93
N VAL A 131 -5.34 26.32 -18.82
CA VAL A 131 -4.87 26.76 -20.15
C VAL A 131 -6.03 27.31 -20.99
N LYS A 132 -7.19 26.65 -20.96
CA LYS A 132 -8.37 27.10 -21.71
C LYS A 132 -8.92 28.43 -21.19
N MET A 133 -8.97 28.62 -19.87
CA MET A 133 -9.38 29.89 -19.26
C MET A 133 -8.41 31.03 -19.59
N LEU A 134 -7.11 30.75 -19.60
CA LEU A 134 -6.10 31.75 -19.91
C LEU A 134 -6.09 32.14 -21.40
N ALA A 135 -6.41 31.20 -22.29
CA ALA A 135 -6.56 31.44 -23.71
C ALA A 135 -7.79 32.30 -24.08
N ALA A 136 -8.75 32.48 -23.16
CA ALA A 136 -9.94 33.31 -23.40
C ALA A 136 -9.64 34.83 -23.42
N PHE A 137 -8.43 35.26 -23.06
CA PHE A 137 -8.02 36.66 -23.08
C PHE A 137 -7.32 37.02 -24.41
N PRO A 138 -7.98 37.75 -25.33
CA PRO A 138 -7.53 37.85 -26.73
C PRO A 138 -6.27 38.70 -26.97
N LEU A 139 -5.90 39.60 -26.05
CA LEU A 139 -4.70 40.46 -26.22
C LEU A 139 -3.46 39.96 -25.47
N LEU A 140 -3.65 39.40 -24.27
CA LEU A 140 -2.57 38.97 -23.39
C LEU A 140 -2.35 37.45 -23.45
N GLY A 141 -3.33 36.71 -23.98
CA GLY A 141 -3.39 35.26 -24.01
C GLY A 141 -2.18 34.57 -24.65
N PRO A 142 -1.68 34.98 -25.84
CA PRO A 142 -0.56 34.28 -26.48
C PRO A 142 0.75 34.39 -25.69
N LEU A 143 1.01 35.57 -25.12
CA LEU A 143 2.26 35.84 -24.41
C LEU A 143 2.26 35.24 -22.99
N LEU A 144 1.14 35.36 -22.27
CA LEU A 144 0.98 34.71 -20.96
C LEU A 144 0.82 33.19 -21.06
N SER A 145 0.22 32.66 -22.12
CA SER A 145 0.11 31.21 -22.31
C SER A 145 1.47 30.55 -22.55
N SER A 146 2.36 31.17 -23.33
CA SER A 146 3.71 30.63 -23.57
C SER A 146 4.55 30.58 -22.29
N ILE A 147 4.56 31.66 -21.50
CA ILE A 147 5.27 31.72 -20.21
C ILE A 147 4.61 30.78 -19.19
N GLY A 148 3.28 30.76 -19.13
CA GLY A 148 2.50 29.89 -18.25
C GLY A 148 2.74 28.41 -18.54
N LEU A 149 2.77 28.01 -19.82
CA LEU A 149 3.10 26.64 -20.24
C LEU A 149 4.53 26.26 -19.84
N GLY A 150 5.49 27.18 -20.01
CA GLY A 150 6.88 26.95 -19.58
C GLY A 150 7.00 26.71 -18.08
N LEU A 151 6.32 27.54 -17.27
CA LEU A 151 6.29 27.38 -15.81
C LEU A 151 5.56 26.10 -15.38
N CYS A 152 4.45 25.76 -16.02
CA CYS A 152 3.73 24.52 -15.75
C CYS A 152 4.57 23.28 -16.12
N ALA A 153 5.31 23.31 -17.24
CA ALA A 153 6.19 22.22 -17.64
C ALA A 153 7.33 22.03 -16.63
N LEU A 154 7.97 23.12 -16.19
CA LEU A 154 9.00 23.08 -15.15
C LEU A 154 8.46 22.53 -13.83
N ALA A 155 7.30 23.02 -13.38
CA ALA A 155 6.65 22.53 -12.16
C ALA A 155 6.30 21.04 -12.27
N SER A 156 5.76 20.59 -13.40
CA SER A 156 5.45 19.19 -13.65
C SER A 156 6.69 18.30 -13.64
N GLY A 157 7.81 18.77 -14.20
CA GLY A 157 9.09 18.06 -14.17
C GLY A 157 9.65 17.91 -12.75
N VAL A 158 9.63 18.99 -11.96
CA VAL A 158 10.07 18.98 -10.56
C VAL A 158 9.20 18.06 -9.71
N LEU A 159 7.87 18.13 -9.85
CA LEU A 159 6.96 17.23 -9.16
C LEU A 159 7.21 15.76 -9.54
N GLY A 160 7.40 15.46 -10.83
CA GLY A 160 7.72 14.11 -11.30
C GLY A 160 9.01 13.56 -10.68
N LEU A 161 10.06 14.40 -10.58
CA LEU A 161 11.33 14.04 -9.97
C LEU A 161 11.20 13.77 -8.45
N LEU A 162 10.52 14.65 -7.73
CA LEU A 162 10.29 14.50 -6.29
C LEU A 162 9.49 13.23 -5.99
N TYR A 163 8.44 12.99 -6.77
CA TYR A 163 7.60 11.80 -6.62
C TYR A 163 8.40 10.51 -6.90
N ALA A 164 9.18 10.47 -7.97
CA ALA A 164 10.02 9.32 -8.29
C ALA A 164 11.10 9.08 -7.22
N ARG A 165 11.67 10.15 -6.64
CA ARG A 165 12.63 10.06 -5.53
C ARG A 165 11.99 9.52 -4.26
N GLN A 166 10.78 9.96 -3.93
CA GLN A 166 10.03 9.47 -2.77
C GLN A 166 9.66 7.99 -2.94
N TYR A 167 9.21 7.62 -4.15
CA TYR A 167 8.92 6.24 -4.52
C TYR A 167 10.14 5.33 -4.36
N ASN A 168 11.30 5.75 -4.87
CA ASN A 168 12.55 4.98 -4.75
C ASN A 168 13.02 4.86 -3.29
N ARG A 169 12.77 5.88 -2.45
CA ARG A 169 13.13 5.83 -1.02
C ARG A 169 12.26 4.85 -0.23
N HIS A 170 10.98 4.72 -0.57
CA HIS A 170 10.04 3.91 0.22
C HIS A 170 9.93 2.48 -0.29
N GLY A 171 10.55 2.16 -1.45
CA GLY A 171 10.62 0.80 -1.99
C GLY A 171 9.25 0.16 -2.27
N ARG A 172 8.17 0.94 -2.20
CA ARG A 172 6.78 0.47 -2.32
C ARG A 172 5.98 1.48 -3.13
N ARG A 173 5.07 0.95 -3.96
CA ARG A 173 3.87 1.68 -4.37
C ARG A 173 3.06 1.93 -3.11
N THR A 174 3.29 3.05 -2.44
CA THR A 174 2.31 3.56 -1.48
C THR A 174 1.05 3.84 -2.27
N HIS A 175 0.10 2.91 -2.19
CA HIS A 175 -1.27 3.16 -2.62
C HIS A 175 -1.77 4.34 -1.79
N LEU A 176 -1.80 5.54 -2.39
CA LEU A 176 -2.49 6.69 -1.85
C LEU A 176 -3.99 6.41 -1.87
N ALA A 177 -4.47 5.67 -0.87
CA ALA A 177 -5.72 5.89 -0.14
C ALA A 177 -6.05 4.72 0.81
N PRO A 178 -5.54 4.70 2.06
CA PRO A 178 -6.13 3.93 3.15
C PRO A 178 -7.10 4.76 4.02
N SER A 179 -7.11 6.09 3.91
CA SER A 179 -7.87 6.96 4.82
C SER A 179 -9.38 6.99 4.53
N THR A 180 -9.80 6.89 3.26
CA THR A 180 -11.22 6.92 2.90
C THR A 180 -11.97 5.66 3.34
N ARG A 181 -11.28 4.50 3.41
CA ARG A 181 -11.91 3.23 3.79
C ARG A 181 -12.21 3.18 5.29
N ARG A 182 -11.32 3.70 6.14
CA ARG A 182 -11.57 3.80 7.59
C ARG A 182 -12.68 4.80 7.92
N ALA A 183 -12.75 5.93 7.21
CA ALA A 183 -13.83 6.89 7.38
C ALA A 183 -15.20 6.33 6.97
N LEU A 184 -15.29 5.62 5.84
CA LEU A 184 -16.52 4.96 5.40
C LEU A 184 -16.95 3.83 6.35
N ILE A 185 -16.01 3.06 6.92
CA ILE A 185 -16.33 2.00 7.89
C ILE A 185 -16.81 2.60 9.22
N GLN A 186 -16.18 3.67 9.71
CA GLN A 186 -16.65 4.36 10.92
C GLN A 186 -18.02 5.01 10.72
N GLN A 187 -18.29 5.57 9.55
CA GLN A 187 -19.57 6.21 9.23
C GLN A 187 -20.70 5.19 9.01
N ALA A 188 -20.38 3.99 8.48
CA ALA A 188 -21.31 2.87 8.43
C ALA A 188 -21.62 2.30 9.83
N ALA A 189 -20.61 2.22 10.71
CA ALA A 189 -20.78 1.72 12.07
C ALA A 189 -21.64 2.65 12.94
N THR A 190 -21.51 3.97 12.80
CA THR A 190 -22.34 4.93 13.55
C THR A 190 -23.78 5.00 13.04
N THR A 191 -24.02 4.75 11.76
CA THR A 191 -25.37 4.75 11.18
C THR A 191 -26.19 3.52 11.60
N PHE A 192 -25.55 2.38 11.91
CA PHE A 192 -26.24 1.18 12.41
C PHE A 192 -26.56 1.22 13.91
N ALA A 193 -25.85 2.03 14.71
CA ALA A 193 -26.07 2.13 16.16
C ALA A 193 -27.29 3.01 16.56
N HIS A 194 -28.01 3.59 15.59
CA HIS A 194 -29.14 4.50 15.81
C HIS A 194 -30.45 4.07 15.14
N ARG A 195 -30.57 2.80 14.73
CA ARG A 195 -31.89 2.21 14.45
C ARG A 195 -32.44 1.56 15.72
N PRO A 196 -33.48 2.13 16.36
CA PRO A 196 -34.13 1.55 17.53
C PRO A 196 -34.90 0.27 17.18
#